data_AF-A0A1M6QH53-F1
#
_entry.id   AF-A0A1M6QH53-F1
#
_cell.length_a   1.000
_cell.length_b   1.000
_cell.length_c   1.000
_cell.angle_alpha   90.00
_cell.angle_beta   90.00
_cell.angle_gamma   90.00
#
_symmetry.space_group_name_H-M   'P 1'
#
loop_
_entity.id
_entity.type
_entity.pdbx_description
1 polymer ?
#
loop_
_entity_poly.entity_id
_entity_poly.type
_entity_poly.pdbx_seq_one_letter_code
_entity_poly.pdbx_strand_id
1 'polypeptide(L)'
;MNKLTTYALMAAASTATSQAALTWTGGGDAISLYQEANWQDDQGSTPGANTINGGADITADTGGLIEISSGTGTPSNFGGTFQTGSGNSLTVGGGKTLASIGRSDVTGGGAGTTLTVEGGATLSVGDVSGFENHSFTDSTVNLSSLTTSGGTLNSTNTSFTAGTAAINDATTGNVASLNVTSSFTSNGTVGVVFNSLTLDGATASLTGMSGDSNVYLTNGSTWASTFLTQGVDVFIDATSSLSLAGAGDPINSQAVQTTINLEVGAQLTLASLEEFTEQGADIFVNGVSFANDTSILSFNGTTATAVPEPTSSVMIGLVGLGFILRRRR
;
A
#
# COMPACT_ATOMS: atom_id res chain seq x y z
N MET A 1 -49.13 -13.77 52.52
CA MET A 1 -47.86 -13.53 53.23
C MET A 1 -46.83 -14.55 52.77
N ASN A 2 -45.80 -14.06 52.07
CA ASN A 2 -44.43 -14.53 51.89
C ASN A 2 -44.11 -16.04 51.80
N LYS A 3 -43.51 -16.42 50.68
CA LYS A 3 -42.07 -16.76 50.60
C LYS A 3 -41.63 -16.88 49.13
N LEU A 4 -41.31 -15.73 48.55
CA LEU A 4 -40.51 -15.60 47.33
C LEU A 4 -39.04 -15.68 47.75
N THR A 5 -38.39 -16.82 47.56
CA THR A 5 -36.92 -16.95 47.56
C THR A 5 -36.60 -18.33 47.00
N THR A 6 -35.94 -18.43 45.84
CA THR A 6 -35.08 -19.55 45.39
C THR A 6 -34.73 -19.33 43.89
N TYR A 7 -33.54 -18.76 43.69
CA TYR A 7 -32.62 -18.83 42.54
C TYR A 7 -33.08 -18.45 41.12
N ALA A 8 -32.92 -17.17 40.78
CA ALA A 8 -32.49 -16.80 39.42
C ALA A 8 -30.96 -16.91 39.38
N LEU A 9 -30.45 -18.02 38.86
CA LEU A 9 -29.05 -18.15 38.48
C LEU A 9 -28.85 -17.24 37.25
N MET A 10 -28.46 -15.98 37.46
CA MET A 10 -27.91 -15.17 36.39
C MET A 10 -26.53 -15.75 36.07
N ALA A 11 -26.48 -16.67 35.10
CA ALA A 11 -25.25 -16.92 34.36
C ALA A 11 -24.98 -15.66 33.54
N ALA A 12 -24.31 -14.67 34.16
CA ALA A 12 -23.55 -13.70 33.40
C ALA A 12 -22.46 -14.51 32.69
N ALA A 13 -22.69 -14.84 31.43
CA ALA A 13 -21.58 -15.13 30.53
C ALA A 13 -20.76 -13.84 30.48
N SER A 14 -19.78 -13.71 31.38
CA SER A 14 -18.70 -12.77 31.18
C SER A 14 -18.11 -13.12 29.82
N THR A 15 -18.36 -12.28 28.82
CA THR A 15 -17.53 -12.27 27.62
C THR A 15 -16.13 -11.98 28.12
N ALA A 16 -15.35 -13.03 28.39
CA ALA A 16 -13.94 -12.92 28.63
C ALA A 16 -13.39 -12.32 27.34
N THR A 17 -13.21 -11.01 27.33
CA THR A 17 -12.33 -10.37 26.36
C THR A 17 -11.00 -11.05 26.60
N SER A 18 -10.56 -11.88 25.65
CA SER A 18 -9.23 -12.47 25.66
C SER A 18 -8.25 -11.34 25.88
N GLN A 19 -7.71 -11.22 27.10
CA GLN A 19 -6.70 -10.24 27.42
C GLN A 19 -5.46 -10.55 26.57
N ALA A 20 -4.78 -9.51 26.09
CA ALA A 20 -3.52 -9.70 25.39
C ALA A 20 -2.53 -10.45 26.30
N ALA A 21 -1.72 -11.31 25.70
CA ALA A 21 -0.77 -12.15 26.40
C ALA A 21 0.38 -11.31 27.01
N LEU A 22 0.72 -10.20 26.35
CA LEU A 22 1.55 -9.12 26.88
C LEU A 22 0.95 -7.77 26.49
N THR A 23 0.83 -6.86 27.46
CA THR A 23 0.28 -5.51 27.25
C THR A 23 1.30 -4.45 27.68
N TRP A 24 1.62 -3.51 26.79
CA TRP A 24 2.38 -2.32 27.14
C TRP A 24 1.54 -1.42 28.04
N THR A 25 2.09 -1.10 29.20
CA THR A 25 1.51 -0.16 30.15
C THR A 25 2.32 1.11 30.31
N GLY A 26 3.63 1.03 30.04
CA GLY A 26 4.58 2.09 30.34
C GLY A 26 4.70 2.38 31.83
N GLY A 27 4.44 1.40 32.70
CA GLY A 27 4.51 1.55 34.16
C GLY A 27 5.92 1.73 34.74
N GLY A 28 6.96 1.43 33.96
CA GLY A 28 8.36 1.67 34.29
C GLY A 28 8.81 3.06 33.84
N ASP A 29 9.78 3.12 32.94
CA ASP A 29 10.27 4.37 32.36
C ASP A 29 9.42 4.89 31.19
N ALA A 30 8.42 4.11 30.75
CA ALA A 30 7.52 4.41 29.64
C ALA A 30 8.19 4.61 28.27
N ILE A 31 9.45 4.18 28.11
CA ILE A 31 10.24 4.37 26.89
C ILE A 31 10.96 3.08 26.47
N SER A 32 11.58 2.37 27.42
CA SER A 32 12.42 1.21 27.11
C SER A 32 11.58 -0.03 26.85
N LEU A 33 11.63 -0.54 25.62
CA LEU A 33 10.86 -1.72 25.20
C LEU A 33 11.22 -2.99 26.01
N TYR A 34 12.51 -3.17 26.33
CA TYR A 34 13.02 -4.35 27.04
C TYR A 34 13.07 -4.19 28.56
N GLN A 35 12.31 -3.24 29.12
CA GLN A 35 12.14 -3.14 30.56
C GLN A 35 10.81 -3.79 30.94
N GLU A 36 10.86 -4.89 31.71
CA GLU A 36 9.67 -5.68 32.06
C GLU A 36 8.63 -4.86 32.83
N ALA A 37 9.08 -3.88 33.63
CA ALA A 37 8.20 -2.98 34.36
C ALA A 37 7.26 -2.14 33.47
N ASN A 38 7.56 -2.02 32.17
CA ASN A 38 6.67 -1.36 31.21
C ASN A 38 5.56 -2.28 30.69
N TRP A 39 5.54 -3.55 31.08
CA TRP A 39 4.63 -4.56 30.56
C TRP A 39 3.79 -5.21 31.66
N GLN A 40 2.65 -5.72 31.24
CA GLN A 40 1.82 -6.63 32.02
C GLN A 40 1.58 -7.91 31.23
N ASP A 41 1.59 -9.06 31.91
CA ASP A 41 1.14 -10.34 31.39
C ASP A 41 -0.40 -10.44 31.36
N ASP A 42 -0.90 -11.60 30.94
CA ASP A 42 -2.33 -11.93 30.88
C ASP A 42 -3.01 -12.02 32.26
N GLN A 43 -2.24 -11.93 33.35
CA GLN A 43 -2.72 -11.85 34.72
C GLN A 43 -2.63 -10.42 35.28
N GLY A 44 -2.21 -9.45 34.47
CA GLY A 44 -2.00 -8.06 34.87
C GLY A 44 -0.76 -7.83 35.73
N SER A 45 0.15 -8.80 35.81
CA SER A 45 1.39 -8.75 36.61
C SER A 45 2.59 -8.36 35.74
N THR A 46 3.64 -7.82 36.35
CA THR A 46 4.91 -7.59 35.64
C THR A 46 5.50 -8.94 35.20
N PRO A 47 5.83 -9.13 33.92
CA PRO A 47 6.44 -10.36 33.42
C PRO A 47 7.75 -10.70 34.13
N GLY A 48 8.10 -11.99 34.10
CA GLY A 48 9.37 -12.47 34.63
C GLY A 48 10.58 -11.82 33.95
N ALA A 49 11.70 -11.78 34.66
CA ALA A 49 12.94 -11.22 34.11
C ALA A 49 13.36 -11.96 32.83
N ASN A 50 13.76 -11.21 31.81
CA ASN A 50 14.13 -11.66 30.47
C ASN A 50 12.98 -12.22 29.62
N THR A 51 11.71 -12.06 30.01
CA THR A 51 10.57 -12.39 29.13
C THR A 51 10.58 -11.52 27.87
N ILE A 52 11.08 -10.28 27.97
CA ILE A 52 11.08 -9.30 26.88
C ILE A 52 12.51 -8.83 26.66
N ASN A 53 13.21 -9.47 25.71
CA ASN A 53 14.62 -9.26 25.48
C ASN A 53 14.93 -9.11 23.99
N GLY A 54 15.85 -8.20 23.64
CA GLY A 54 16.21 -7.93 22.26
C GLY A 54 16.96 -9.09 21.62
N GLY A 55 16.56 -9.46 20.42
CA GLY A 55 17.15 -10.57 19.65
C GLY A 55 16.82 -11.96 20.19
N ALA A 56 15.80 -12.09 21.04
CA ALA A 56 15.23 -13.36 21.47
C ALA A 56 13.71 -13.36 21.24
N ASP A 57 13.17 -14.55 20.98
CA ASP A 57 11.73 -14.75 20.79
C ASP A 57 10.95 -14.36 22.05
N ILE A 58 10.11 -13.33 21.92
CA ILE A 58 9.14 -12.96 22.94
C ILE A 58 7.99 -13.94 22.83
N THR A 59 7.97 -14.89 23.76
CA THR A 59 6.91 -15.90 23.87
C THR A 59 6.12 -15.58 25.12
N ALA A 60 4.87 -15.14 24.96
CA ALA A 60 3.98 -15.03 26.10
C ALA A 60 3.59 -16.43 26.58
N ASP A 61 3.42 -16.63 27.89
CA ASP A 61 3.19 -17.96 28.48
C ASP A 61 1.95 -18.66 27.90
N THR A 62 0.93 -17.90 27.50
CA THR A 62 -0.31 -18.40 26.88
C THR A 62 -0.30 -18.30 25.35
N GLY A 63 0.73 -17.69 24.75
CA GLY A 63 0.75 -17.32 23.34
C GLY A 63 -0.35 -16.30 22.97
N GLY A 64 -0.31 -15.77 21.75
CA GLY A 64 -1.40 -14.95 21.21
C GLY A 64 -0.99 -13.51 20.93
N LEU A 65 -1.58 -12.53 21.60
CA LEU A 65 -1.43 -11.12 21.24
C LEU A 65 -0.42 -10.39 22.13
N ILE A 66 0.57 -9.75 21.52
CA ILE A 66 1.43 -8.74 22.13
C ILE A 66 0.88 -7.37 21.73
N GLU A 67 0.53 -6.54 22.69
CA GLU A 67 -0.24 -5.32 22.45
C GLU A 67 0.46 -4.06 22.97
N ILE A 68 0.63 -3.08 22.07
CA ILE A 68 1.13 -1.73 22.33
C ILE A 68 0.04 -0.74 21.90
N SER A 69 -1.10 -0.74 22.58
CA SER A 69 -2.26 0.10 22.23
C SER A 69 -2.68 1.07 23.33
N SER A 70 -2.22 0.85 24.56
CA SER A 70 -2.67 1.57 25.76
C SER A 70 -1.50 1.97 26.66
N GLY A 71 -1.78 2.46 27.87
CA GLY A 71 -0.74 2.89 28.80
C GLY A 71 -0.11 4.24 28.47
N THR A 72 0.93 4.59 29.22
CA THR A 72 1.68 5.84 29.10
C THR A 72 2.93 5.68 28.24
N GLY A 73 3.42 6.80 27.70
CA GLY A 73 4.63 6.86 26.90
C GLY A 73 4.54 6.12 25.56
N THR A 74 5.70 5.94 24.93
CA THR A 74 5.86 5.27 23.64
C THR A 74 7.19 4.52 23.61
N PRO A 75 7.20 3.22 23.28
CA PRO A 75 8.44 2.49 23.11
C PRO A 75 9.18 3.01 21.88
N SER A 76 10.19 3.87 22.08
CA SER A 76 10.72 4.74 21.01
C SER A 76 12.24 4.76 20.90
N ASN A 77 12.94 3.87 21.61
CA ASN A 77 14.40 3.85 21.62
C ASN A 77 15.03 2.45 21.71
N PHE A 78 14.30 1.41 21.31
CA PHE A 78 14.85 0.06 21.42
C PHE A 78 15.96 -0.18 20.38
N GLY A 79 17.00 -0.90 20.80
CA GLY A 79 18.09 -1.36 19.94
C GLY A 79 18.09 -2.89 19.84
N GLY A 80 18.47 -3.42 18.68
CA GLY A 80 18.38 -4.85 18.40
C GLY A 80 16.97 -5.28 17.98
N THR A 81 16.85 -6.46 17.36
CA THR A 81 15.60 -6.92 16.75
C THR A 81 14.53 -7.23 17.80
N PHE A 82 13.32 -6.72 17.58
CA PHE A 82 12.13 -7.11 18.34
C PHE A 82 11.48 -8.33 17.69
N GLN A 83 11.59 -9.50 18.32
CA GLN A 83 11.16 -10.77 17.74
C GLN A 83 9.94 -11.30 18.48
N THR A 84 8.82 -11.49 17.79
CA THR A 84 7.67 -12.21 18.35
C THR A 84 7.89 -13.70 18.15
N GLY A 85 7.84 -14.49 19.21
CA GLY A 85 7.96 -15.95 19.11
C GLY A 85 6.81 -16.55 18.30
N SER A 86 6.97 -17.79 17.85
CA SER A 86 5.96 -18.50 17.05
C SER A 86 4.57 -18.49 17.71
N GLY A 87 3.53 -18.28 16.89
CA GLY A 87 2.14 -18.19 17.36
C GLY A 87 1.75 -16.85 17.99
N ASN A 88 2.67 -15.89 18.09
CA ASN A 88 2.36 -14.56 18.61
C ASN A 88 2.17 -13.53 17.49
N SER A 89 1.15 -12.69 17.64
CA SER A 89 0.87 -11.52 16.81
C SER A 89 1.23 -10.24 17.56
N LEU A 90 1.54 -9.18 16.82
CA LEU A 90 1.85 -7.87 17.38
C LEU A 90 0.81 -6.85 16.93
N THR A 91 0.22 -6.12 17.89
CA THR A 91 -0.59 -4.94 17.60
C THR A 91 0.07 -3.69 18.17
N VAL A 92 0.21 -2.66 17.34
CA VAL A 92 0.52 -1.28 17.76
C VAL A 92 -0.70 -0.42 17.46
N GLY A 93 -1.34 0.12 18.49
CA GLY A 93 -2.65 0.75 18.37
C GLY A 93 -2.78 2.06 19.14
N GLY A 94 -3.98 2.66 19.13
CA GLY A 94 -4.35 3.72 20.07
C GLY A 94 -3.45 4.97 20.03
N GLY A 95 -2.97 5.34 18.84
CA GLY A 95 -2.07 6.49 18.65
C GLY A 95 -0.66 6.28 19.20
N LYS A 96 -0.28 5.05 19.58
CA LYS A 96 1.06 4.76 20.09
C LYS A 96 2.10 4.75 18.99
N THR A 97 3.34 4.99 19.38
CA THR A 97 4.50 4.85 18.50
C THR A 97 5.37 3.69 18.98
N LEU A 98 5.65 2.73 18.09
CA LEU A 98 6.75 1.80 18.23
C LEU A 98 7.90 2.27 17.33
N ALA A 99 8.99 2.74 17.91
CA ALA A 99 10.15 3.24 17.18
C ALA A 99 11.47 2.70 17.74
N SER A 100 12.45 2.51 16.85
CA SER A 100 13.78 2.02 17.21
C SER A 100 14.87 3.07 17.05
N ILE A 101 15.96 2.91 17.79
CA ILE A 101 17.22 3.59 17.46
C ILE A 101 17.91 2.87 16.31
N GLY A 102 18.46 3.64 15.37
CA GLY A 102 19.26 3.09 14.26
C GLY A 102 18.49 2.19 13.29
N ARG A 103 17.15 2.22 13.29
CA ARG A 103 16.27 1.36 12.47
C ARG A 103 16.47 -0.13 12.78
N SER A 104 16.31 -0.50 14.03
CA SER A 104 16.30 -1.92 14.44
C SER A 104 15.03 -2.63 13.93
N ASP A 105 15.15 -3.92 13.64
CA ASP A 105 14.12 -4.69 12.93
C ASP A 105 12.99 -5.19 13.85
N VAL A 106 11.86 -5.54 13.24
CA VAL A 106 10.75 -6.27 13.88
C VAL A 106 10.51 -7.56 13.12
N THR A 107 10.52 -8.70 13.81
CA THR A 107 10.39 -10.02 13.18
C THR A 107 9.24 -10.81 13.79
N GLY A 108 8.38 -11.33 12.93
CA GLY A 108 7.27 -12.20 13.28
C GLY A 108 7.67 -13.65 13.52
N GLY A 109 6.79 -14.41 14.16
CA GLY A 109 7.02 -15.81 14.55
C GLY A 109 6.70 -16.86 13.47
N GLY A 110 6.47 -16.43 12.22
CA GLY A 110 6.15 -17.28 11.08
C GLY A 110 4.65 -17.41 10.79
N ALA A 111 4.24 -18.59 10.31
CA ALA A 111 2.86 -18.87 9.91
C ALA A 111 1.85 -18.60 11.06
N GLY A 112 0.68 -18.08 10.71
CA GLY A 112 -0.40 -17.71 11.64
C GLY A 112 -0.21 -16.39 12.38
N THR A 113 0.95 -15.73 12.24
CA THR A 113 1.24 -14.49 12.96
C THR A 113 0.84 -13.26 12.15
N THR A 114 0.33 -12.25 12.86
CA THR A 114 -0.11 -10.99 12.24
C THR A 114 0.59 -9.79 12.88
N LEU A 115 1.03 -8.85 12.05
CA LEU A 115 1.38 -7.51 12.48
C LEU A 115 0.23 -6.55 12.20
N THR A 116 -0.31 -5.91 13.24
CA THR A 116 -1.35 -4.88 13.12
C THR A 116 -0.81 -3.52 13.58
N VAL A 117 -1.01 -2.48 12.77
CA VAL A 117 -0.76 -1.08 13.16
C VAL A 117 -2.03 -0.28 12.89
N GLU A 118 -2.63 0.29 13.93
CA GLU A 118 -3.95 0.89 13.79
C GLU A 118 -4.26 2.12 14.65
N GLY A 119 -5.34 2.82 14.33
CA GLY A 119 -5.95 3.83 15.23
C GLY A 119 -5.03 5.02 15.52
N GLY A 120 -4.40 5.55 14.49
CA GLY A 120 -3.43 6.65 14.56
C GLY A 120 -2.02 6.23 14.97
N ALA A 121 -1.76 4.93 15.17
CA ALA A 121 -0.46 4.45 15.60
C ALA A 121 0.64 4.67 14.56
N THR A 122 1.88 4.73 15.05
CA THR A 122 3.08 4.84 14.23
C THR A 122 4.01 3.64 14.45
N LEU A 123 4.41 2.97 13.37
CA LEU A 123 5.50 2.00 13.38
C LEU A 123 6.70 2.61 12.65
N SER A 124 7.83 2.82 13.33
CA SER A 124 9.03 3.44 12.76
C SER A 124 10.28 2.61 13.07
N VAL A 125 10.57 1.62 12.23
CA VAL A 125 11.58 0.58 12.50
C VAL A 125 12.46 0.31 11.28
N GLY A 126 13.37 -0.65 11.41
CA GLY A 126 14.15 -1.21 10.31
C GLY A 126 13.31 -2.07 9.40
N ASP A 127 13.78 -3.29 9.17
CA ASP A 127 13.07 -4.27 8.38
C ASP A 127 11.93 -4.89 9.20
N VAL A 128 10.80 -5.14 8.53
CA VAL A 128 9.71 -5.97 9.04
C VAL A 128 9.68 -7.25 8.23
N SER A 129 9.75 -8.39 8.91
CA SER A 129 9.73 -9.71 8.28
C SER A 129 9.12 -10.76 9.20
N GLY A 130 8.95 -12.00 8.74
CA GLY A 130 8.56 -13.14 9.58
C GLY A 130 7.10 -13.18 10.02
N PHE A 131 6.28 -12.16 9.71
CA PHE A 131 4.82 -12.26 9.87
C PHE A 131 4.20 -12.85 8.61
N GLU A 132 3.18 -13.68 8.80
CA GLU A 132 2.35 -14.16 7.67
C GLU A 132 1.45 -13.02 7.19
N ASN A 133 0.74 -12.37 8.11
CA ASN A 133 -0.24 -11.33 7.79
C ASN A 133 0.17 -9.95 8.31
N HIS A 134 -0.24 -8.91 7.60
CA HIS A 134 0.04 -7.52 7.91
C HIS A 134 -1.24 -6.70 7.73
N SER A 135 -1.61 -5.91 8.73
CA SER A 135 -2.81 -5.06 8.73
C SER A 135 -2.47 -3.66 9.19
N PHE A 136 -2.56 -2.67 8.30
CA PHE A 136 -2.27 -1.28 8.59
C PHE A 136 -3.52 -0.44 8.34
N THR A 137 -4.13 0.13 9.39
CA THR A 137 -5.40 0.87 9.27
C THR A 137 -5.33 2.20 10.00
N ASP A 138 -5.55 3.33 9.34
CA ASP A 138 -5.47 4.66 9.97
C ASP A 138 -4.12 4.87 10.67
N SER A 139 -2.99 4.55 10.02
CA SER A 139 -1.68 4.46 10.67
C SER A 139 -0.56 5.18 9.91
N THR A 140 0.61 5.33 10.55
CA THR A 140 1.86 5.74 9.88
C THR A 140 2.89 4.63 10.01
N VAL A 141 3.44 4.16 8.90
CA VAL A 141 4.41 3.07 8.86
C VAL A 141 5.66 3.53 8.11
N ASN A 142 6.79 3.59 8.83
CA ASN A 142 8.09 4.04 8.34
C ASN A 142 9.14 2.94 8.51
N LEU A 143 9.53 2.27 7.43
CA LEU A 143 10.33 1.03 7.46
C LEU A 143 11.56 1.10 6.54
N SER A 144 12.59 0.30 6.84
CA SER A 144 13.66 0.01 5.86
C SER A 144 13.09 -0.80 4.72
N SER A 145 12.52 -1.96 5.05
CA SER A 145 11.80 -2.83 4.14
C SER A 145 10.67 -3.55 4.85
N LEU A 146 9.73 -4.08 4.06
CA LEU A 146 8.66 -4.96 4.51
C LEU A 146 8.72 -6.24 3.67
N THR A 147 8.89 -7.38 4.32
CA THR A 147 8.89 -8.71 3.70
C THR A 147 7.64 -9.48 4.11
N THR A 148 6.83 -9.85 3.13
CA THR A 148 5.64 -10.70 3.31
C THR A 148 5.92 -12.07 2.68
N SER A 149 5.63 -13.19 3.37
CA SER A 149 5.75 -14.51 2.77
C SER A 149 4.45 -15.31 2.94
N GLY A 150 3.72 -15.54 1.85
CA GLY A 150 2.60 -16.48 1.82
C GLY A 150 1.31 -16.06 2.54
N GLY A 151 1.25 -14.87 3.15
CA GLY A 151 0.03 -14.34 3.77
C GLY A 151 -0.45 -13.02 3.18
N THR A 152 -1.24 -12.26 3.95
CA THR A 152 -1.95 -11.06 3.46
C THR A 152 -1.27 -9.75 3.88
N LEU A 153 -1.37 -8.72 3.03
CA LEU A 153 -1.05 -7.34 3.37
C LEU A 153 -2.29 -6.48 3.12
N ASN A 154 -2.96 -6.09 4.20
CA ASN A 154 -4.10 -5.19 4.18
C ASN A 154 -3.65 -3.80 4.63
N SER A 155 -3.87 -2.79 3.79
CA SER A 155 -3.60 -1.41 4.15
C SER A 155 -4.79 -0.51 3.81
N THR A 156 -5.23 0.30 4.76
CA THR A 156 -6.33 1.26 4.63
C THR A 156 -5.95 2.56 5.35
N ASN A 157 -6.10 3.69 4.68
CA ASN A 157 -5.78 5.02 5.22
C ASN A 157 -4.44 5.07 6.00
N THR A 158 -3.39 4.47 5.43
CA THR A 158 -2.06 4.41 6.05
C THR A 158 -1.07 5.24 5.26
N SER A 159 -0.29 6.07 5.97
CA SER A 159 0.89 6.71 5.41
C SER A 159 2.06 5.74 5.48
N PHE A 160 2.52 5.25 4.33
CA PHE A 160 3.57 4.23 4.27
C PHE A 160 4.82 4.79 3.60
N THR A 161 5.92 4.90 4.37
CA THR A 161 7.23 5.31 3.89
C THR A 161 8.19 4.15 4.09
N ALA A 162 8.53 3.43 3.02
CA ALA A 162 9.61 2.44 3.07
C ALA A 162 10.77 2.84 2.15
N GLY A 163 12.00 2.55 2.59
CA GLY A 163 13.18 2.71 1.72
C GLY A 163 13.15 1.72 0.55
N THR A 164 12.58 0.54 0.77
CA THR A 164 12.25 -0.44 -0.27
C THR A 164 11.02 -1.22 0.18
N ALA A 165 9.84 -0.92 -0.37
CA ALA A 165 8.68 -1.79 -0.25
C ALA A 165 8.79 -2.89 -1.31
N ALA A 166 9.39 -4.04 -0.96
CA ALA A 166 9.44 -5.20 -1.84
C ALA A 166 8.38 -6.22 -1.39
N ILE A 167 7.24 -6.24 -2.07
CA ILE A 167 6.31 -7.38 -1.97
C ILE A 167 6.95 -8.52 -2.76
N ASN A 168 7.85 -9.25 -2.11
CA ASN A 168 8.58 -10.37 -2.69
C ASN A 168 7.82 -11.65 -2.31
N ASP A 169 6.95 -12.11 -3.21
CA ASP A 169 6.15 -13.34 -3.10
C ASP A 169 4.87 -13.26 -2.26
N ALA A 170 3.87 -12.54 -2.79
CA ALA A 170 2.49 -12.74 -2.40
C ALA A 170 1.83 -13.70 -3.40
N THR A 171 1.58 -14.94 -2.99
CA THR A 171 0.46 -15.70 -3.54
C THR A 171 -0.82 -14.90 -3.31
N THR A 172 -1.24 -14.15 -4.33
CA THR A 172 -2.54 -13.51 -4.51
C THR A 172 -3.23 -13.04 -3.22
N GLY A 173 -2.81 -11.89 -2.71
CA GLY A 173 -3.59 -11.10 -1.74
C GLY A 173 -4.10 -9.83 -2.43
N ASN A 174 -5.41 -9.58 -2.39
CA ASN A 174 -5.98 -8.31 -2.87
C ASN A 174 -5.46 -7.16 -1.99
N VAL A 175 -4.61 -6.30 -2.53
CA VAL A 175 -4.25 -5.04 -1.86
C VAL A 175 -5.37 -4.04 -2.17
N ALA A 176 -6.23 -3.76 -1.18
CA ALA A 176 -7.42 -2.91 -1.36
C ALA A 176 -7.06 -1.45 -1.74
N SER A 177 -5.99 -0.91 -1.16
CA SER A 177 -5.41 0.39 -1.53
C SER A 177 -3.96 0.50 -1.05
N LEU A 178 -3.04 0.94 -1.92
CA LEU A 178 -1.67 1.32 -1.55
C LEU A 178 -1.39 2.74 -2.03
N ASN A 179 -0.93 3.63 -1.15
CA ASN A 179 -0.49 4.98 -1.50
C ASN A 179 1.03 5.08 -1.29
N VAL A 180 1.76 5.50 -2.33
CA VAL A 180 3.22 5.57 -2.36
C VAL A 180 3.62 7.02 -2.68
N THR A 181 4.45 7.61 -1.83
CA THR A 181 4.91 9.01 -1.96
C THR A 181 6.40 9.19 -2.23
N SER A 182 7.15 8.09 -2.36
CA SER A 182 8.59 8.11 -2.64
C SER A 182 8.98 7.12 -3.73
N SER A 183 9.03 5.84 -3.42
CA SER A 183 9.30 4.79 -4.40
C SER A 183 8.62 3.46 -4.07
N PHE A 184 8.25 2.71 -5.11
CA PHE A 184 7.72 1.36 -4.99
C PHE A 184 8.35 0.45 -6.04
N THR A 185 8.71 -0.77 -5.64
CA THR A 185 9.31 -1.75 -6.56
C THR A 185 8.69 -3.12 -6.29
N SER A 186 7.95 -3.65 -7.26
CA SER A 186 7.54 -5.05 -7.25
C SER A 186 8.50 -5.86 -8.12
N ASN A 187 9.21 -6.80 -7.49
CA ASN A 187 10.05 -7.79 -8.17
C ASN A 187 9.31 -9.13 -8.09
N GLY A 188 8.75 -9.59 -9.21
CA GLY A 188 8.02 -10.86 -9.25
C GLY A 188 7.51 -11.18 -10.65
N THR A 189 7.44 -12.47 -10.99
CA THR A 189 7.16 -12.89 -12.37
C THR A 189 5.69 -12.74 -12.77
N VAL A 190 4.70 -12.83 -11.87
CA VAL A 190 3.27 -12.67 -12.17
C VAL A 190 2.49 -12.43 -10.87
N GLY A 191 1.48 -11.54 -10.85
CA GLY A 191 0.30 -11.74 -10.00
C GLY A 191 0.01 -10.72 -8.88
N VAL A 192 0.61 -9.53 -8.88
CA VAL A 192 0.22 -8.49 -7.91
C VAL A 192 -1.06 -7.80 -8.40
N VAL A 193 -2.17 -8.05 -7.70
CA VAL A 193 -3.47 -7.40 -7.94
C VAL A 193 -3.67 -6.30 -6.91
N PHE A 194 -3.78 -5.06 -7.38
CA PHE A 194 -4.26 -3.94 -6.56
C PHE A 194 -5.71 -3.66 -6.93
N ASN A 195 -6.60 -3.40 -5.97
CA ASN A 195 -7.89 -2.80 -6.32
C ASN A 195 -7.68 -1.32 -6.73
N SER A 196 -6.77 -0.64 -6.03
CA SER A 196 -6.27 0.70 -6.36
C SER A 196 -4.83 0.89 -5.87
N LEU A 197 -3.95 1.40 -6.73
CA LEU A 197 -2.61 1.88 -6.39
C LEU A 197 -2.51 3.35 -6.75
N THR A 198 -2.10 4.21 -5.82
CA THR A 198 -1.85 5.63 -6.10
C THR A 198 -0.37 5.94 -5.88
N LEU A 199 0.27 6.50 -6.90
CA LEU A 199 1.59 7.08 -6.87
C LEU A 199 1.42 8.60 -6.80
N ASP A 200 1.96 9.23 -5.76
CA ASP A 200 1.83 10.67 -5.52
C ASP A 200 3.23 11.29 -5.39
N GLY A 201 3.72 11.93 -6.46
CA GLY A 201 5.11 12.40 -6.55
C GLY A 201 6.17 11.30 -6.43
N ALA A 202 5.80 10.05 -6.75
CA ALA A 202 6.61 8.87 -6.51
C ALA A 202 7.20 8.26 -7.80
N THR A 203 8.24 7.44 -7.63
CA THR A 203 8.82 6.64 -8.72
C THR A 203 8.52 5.15 -8.51
N ALA A 204 7.94 4.49 -9.50
CA ALA A 204 7.62 3.07 -9.45
C ALA A 204 8.34 2.26 -10.53
N SER A 205 8.71 1.04 -10.16
CA SER A 205 9.12 -0.02 -11.07
C SER A 205 8.28 -1.26 -10.78
N LEU A 206 7.18 -1.40 -11.50
CA LEU A 206 6.21 -2.49 -11.28
C LEU A 206 6.36 -3.52 -12.40
N THR A 207 6.62 -4.76 -12.04
CA THR A 207 6.61 -5.90 -12.98
C THR A 207 5.50 -6.88 -12.61
N GLY A 208 4.86 -7.48 -13.62
CA GLY A 208 3.89 -8.58 -13.43
C GLY A 208 2.55 -8.20 -12.80
N MET A 209 2.13 -6.93 -12.85
CA MET A 209 0.78 -6.52 -12.40
C MET A 209 -0.28 -7.07 -13.34
N SER A 210 -1.27 -7.79 -12.81
CA SER A 210 -2.35 -8.43 -13.58
C SER A 210 -3.65 -8.40 -12.79
N GLY A 211 -4.79 -8.58 -13.47
CA GLY A 211 -6.12 -8.54 -12.85
C GLY A 211 -6.69 -7.12 -12.85
N ASP A 212 -7.97 -6.99 -12.49
CA ASP A 212 -8.76 -5.75 -12.53
C ASP A 212 -8.20 -4.68 -11.56
N SER A 213 -7.11 -4.03 -11.98
CA SER A 213 -6.31 -3.13 -11.15
C SER A 213 -6.35 -1.70 -11.64
N ASN A 214 -6.69 -0.76 -10.75
CA ASN A 214 -6.58 0.66 -11.03
C ASN A 214 -5.24 1.20 -10.51
N VAL A 215 -4.49 1.90 -11.37
CA VAL A 215 -3.22 2.56 -10.99
C VAL A 215 -3.31 4.04 -11.33
N TYR A 216 -3.11 4.91 -10.34
CA TYR A 216 -3.16 6.37 -10.48
C TYR A 216 -1.75 6.95 -10.34
N LEU A 217 -1.29 7.68 -11.35
CA LEU A 217 -0.04 8.42 -11.34
C LEU A 217 -0.37 9.91 -11.21
N THR A 218 -0.03 10.48 -10.06
CA THR A 218 -0.34 11.88 -9.72
C THR A 218 0.88 12.66 -9.26
N ASN A 219 0.81 13.98 -9.38
CA ASN A 219 1.75 14.96 -8.83
C ASN A 219 3.23 14.71 -9.24
N GLY A 220 3.47 14.44 -10.52
CA GLY A 220 4.82 14.24 -11.05
C GLY A 220 5.36 12.83 -10.89
N SER A 221 4.46 11.85 -10.72
CA SER A 221 4.86 10.45 -10.57
C SER A 221 5.43 9.87 -11.86
N THR A 222 6.34 8.92 -11.71
CA THR A 222 6.93 8.19 -12.84
C THR A 222 6.81 6.69 -12.62
N TRP A 223 6.44 5.96 -13.67
CA TRP A 223 6.46 4.50 -13.65
C TRP A 223 7.18 3.97 -14.88
N ALA A 224 8.16 3.08 -14.67
CA ALA A 224 8.78 2.30 -15.73
C ALA A 224 8.44 0.80 -15.58
N SER A 225 8.10 0.16 -16.70
CA SER A 225 7.94 -1.30 -16.79
C SER A 225 8.33 -1.83 -18.17
N THR A 226 8.35 -3.14 -18.31
CA THR A 226 8.45 -3.79 -19.62
C THR A 226 7.06 -3.98 -20.23
N PHE A 227 6.10 -4.48 -19.46
CA PHE A 227 4.74 -4.78 -19.91
C PHE A 227 3.72 -4.43 -18.83
N LEU A 228 2.54 -4.00 -19.24
CA LEU A 228 1.32 -4.12 -18.44
C LEU A 228 0.72 -5.50 -18.72
N THR A 229 0.40 -6.26 -17.67
CA THR A 229 -0.37 -7.51 -17.85
C THR A 229 -1.87 -7.17 -17.95
N GLN A 230 -2.66 -8.14 -18.36
CA GLN A 230 -4.09 -8.02 -18.64
C GLN A 230 -4.90 -7.48 -17.45
N GLY A 231 -5.82 -6.57 -17.72
CA GLY A 231 -6.81 -6.05 -16.75
C GLY A 231 -6.39 -4.79 -15.99
N VAL A 232 -5.29 -4.14 -16.38
CA VAL A 232 -4.79 -2.97 -15.64
C VAL A 232 -5.31 -1.68 -16.28
N ASP A 233 -6.00 -0.86 -15.50
CA ASP A 233 -6.39 0.50 -15.87
C ASP A 233 -5.43 1.50 -15.23
N VAL A 234 -4.67 2.22 -16.06
CA VAL A 234 -3.72 3.23 -15.62
C VAL A 234 -4.29 4.62 -15.90
N PHE A 235 -4.29 5.48 -14.89
CA PHE A 235 -4.70 6.88 -14.96
C PHE A 235 -3.50 7.77 -14.70
N ILE A 236 -3.17 8.66 -15.63
CA ILE A 236 -1.94 9.47 -15.59
C ILE A 236 -2.31 10.94 -15.65
N ASP A 237 -1.95 11.69 -14.61
CA ASP A 237 -2.21 13.13 -14.55
C ASP A 237 -1.31 13.94 -15.49
N ALA A 238 -1.66 15.21 -15.65
CA ALA A 238 -0.98 16.15 -16.54
C ALA A 238 0.54 16.34 -16.29
N THR A 239 1.05 15.88 -15.14
CA THR A 239 2.45 16.07 -14.72
C THR A 239 3.24 14.77 -14.66
N SER A 240 2.58 13.63 -14.81
CA SER A 240 3.14 12.30 -14.58
C SER A 240 3.50 11.59 -15.89
N SER A 241 4.22 10.47 -15.78
CA SER A 241 4.66 9.70 -16.94
C SER A 241 4.72 8.18 -16.72
N LEU A 242 4.39 7.44 -17.77
CA LEU A 242 4.54 5.99 -17.85
C LEU A 242 5.49 5.63 -19.01
N SER A 243 6.40 4.69 -18.77
CA SER A 243 7.30 4.13 -19.79
C SER A 243 7.19 2.61 -19.84
N LEU A 244 6.88 2.08 -21.02
CA LEU A 244 6.81 0.65 -21.29
C LEU A 244 7.87 0.28 -22.34
N ALA A 245 8.87 -0.50 -21.91
CA ALA A 245 10.04 -0.85 -22.72
C ALA A 245 9.96 -2.24 -23.38
N GLY A 246 8.81 -2.91 -23.29
CA GLY A 246 8.60 -4.23 -23.88
C GLY A 246 8.56 -4.20 -25.40
N ALA A 247 9.14 -5.22 -26.01
CA ALA A 247 8.98 -5.49 -27.45
C ALA A 247 7.70 -6.28 -27.70
N GLY A 248 7.11 -6.16 -28.89
CA GLY A 248 5.75 -6.68 -29.14
C GLY A 248 4.74 -5.75 -28.46
N ASP A 249 3.63 -6.28 -27.92
CA ASP A 249 2.56 -5.48 -27.30
C ASP A 249 2.84 -5.16 -25.80
N PRO A 250 3.44 -4.01 -25.43
CA PRO A 250 3.61 -3.60 -24.03
C PRO A 250 2.31 -3.46 -23.24
N ILE A 251 1.19 -3.19 -23.90
CA ILE A 251 -0.15 -3.07 -23.33
C ILE A 251 -0.90 -4.36 -23.63
N ASN A 252 -0.81 -5.34 -22.73
CA ASN A 252 -1.40 -6.65 -22.99
C ASN A 252 -2.92 -6.65 -22.70
N SER A 253 -3.73 -6.62 -23.76
CA SER A 253 -5.21 -6.62 -23.69
C SER A 253 -5.87 -7.92 -24.17
N GLN A 254 -5.17 -9.07 -24.14
CA GLN A 254 -5.61 -10.29 -24.84
C GLN A 254 -6.89 -10.95 -24.28
N ALA A 255 -6.96 -11.19 -22.97
CA ALA A 255 -8.10 -11.86 -22.31
C ALA A 255 -8.94 -10.89 -21.47
N VAL A 256 -8.33 -9.83 -20.94
CA VAL A 256 -8.99 -8.73 -20.22
C VAL A 256 -8.36 -7.44 -20.73
N GLN A 257 -9.19 -6.42 -20.98
CA GLN A 257 -8.72 -5.15 -21.51
C GLN A 257 -7.83 -4.44 -20.49
N THR A 258 -6.73 -3.89 -20.97
CA THR A 258 -5.84 -3.00 -20.24
C THR A 258 -5.98 -1.62 -20.85
N THR A 259 -6.15 -0.57 -20.04
CA THR A 259 -6.32 0.80 -20.57
C THR A 259 -5.30 1.77 -20.00
N ILE A 260 -4.87 2.72 -20.83
CA ILE A 260 -4.06 3.87 -20.42
C ILE A 260 -4.89 5.13 -20.64
N ASN A 261 -5.26 5.79 -19.55
CA ASN A 261 -6.04 7.02 -19.52
C ASN A 261 -5.13 8.19 -19.19
N LEU A 262 -4.91 9.05 -20.17
CA LEU A 262 -4.03 10.21 -20.09
C LEU A 262 -4.85 11.49 -19.89
N GLU A 263 -4.51 12.28 -18.87
CA GLU A 263 -4.89 13.69 -18.84
C GLU A 263 -4.03 14.49 -19.83
N VAL A 264 -4.55 15.63 -20.29
CA VAL A 264 -3.77 16.56 -21.14
C VAL A 264 -2.49 16.98 -20.41
N GLY A 265 -1.33 16.76 -21.05
CA GLY A 265 0.00 16.99 -20.49
C GLY A 265 0.70 15.71 -20.02
N ALA A 266 -0.03 14.64 -19.73
CA ALA A 266 0.53 13.35 -19.36
C ALA A 266 1.43 12.78 -20.45
N GLN A 267 2.44 12.01 -20.07
CA GLN A 267 3.37 11.40 -21.00
C GLN A 267 3.32 9.86 -20.97
N LEU A 268 3.32 9.27 -22.16
CA LEU A 268 3.45 7.82 -22.37
C LEU A 268 4.64 7.57 -23.30
N THR A 269 5.57 6.72 -22.89
CA THR A 269 6.67 6.24 -23.73
C THR A 269 6.48 4.76 -24.03
N LEU A 270 6.49 4.41 -25.31
CA LEU A 270 6.53 3.02 -25.77
C LEU A 270 7.86 2.71 -26.45
N ALA A 271 8.09 1.45 -26.78
CA ALA A 271 9.33 1.00 -27.43
C ALA A 271 9.52 1.57 -28.85
N SER A 272 8.42 1.87 -29.56
CA SER A 272 8.43 2.43 -30.91
C SER A 272 7.20 3.31 -31.19
N LEU A 273 7.19 4.02 -32.32
CA LEU A 273 5.99 4.78 -32.75
C LEU A 273 4.91 3.85 -33.31
N GLU A 274 5.33 2.72 -33.88
CA GLU A 274 4.46 1.69 -34.42
C GLU A 274 3.57 1.09 -33.32
N GLU A 275 4.11 0.91 -32.10
CA GLU A 275 3.34 0.41 -30.95
C GLU A 275 2.10 1.26 -30.64
N PHE A 276 2.18 2.59 -30.78
CA PHE A 276 1.02 3.47 -30.56
C PHE A 276 -0.08 3.22 -31.58
N THR A 277 0.29 2.90 -32.82
CA THR A 277 -0.69 2.61 -33.87
C THR A 277 -1.32 1.24 -33.67
N GLU A 278 -0.53 0.26 -33.25
CA GLU A 278 -0.98 -1.12 -32.99
C GLU A 278 -1.93 -1.19 -31.78
N GLN A 279 -1.60 -0.51 -30.68
CA GLN A 279 -2.36 -0.55 -29.42
C GLN A 279 -3.18 0.71 -29.17
N GLY A 280 -3.40 1.54 -30.21
CA GLY A 280 -4.11 2.82 -30.06
C GLY A 280 -5.54 2.72 -29.54
N ALA A 281 -6.15 1.53 -29.59
CA ALA A 281 -7.48 1.28 -29.04
C ALA A 281 -7.50 1.26 -27.50
N ASP A 282 -6.33 1.05 -26.87
CA ASP A 282 -6.16 0.94 -25.42
C ASP A 282 -5.60 2.23 -24.80
N ILE A 283 -5.27 3.22 -25.62
CA ILE A 283 -4.70 4.51 -25.20
C ILE A 283 -5.75 5.59 -25.38
N PHE A 284 -6.10 6.27 -24.29
CA PHE A 284 -7.18 7.24 -24.24
C PHE A 284 -6.70 8.60 -23.74
N VAL A 285 -7.25 9.67 -24.31
CA VAL A 285 -7.19 11.03 -23.77
C VAL A 285 -8.62 11.52 -23.62
N ASN A 286 -9.04 11.87 -22.40
CA ASN A 286 -10.41 12.29 -22.10
C ASN A 286 -11.53 11.34 -22.62
N GLY A 287 -11.25 10.03 -22.67
CA GLY A 287 -12.18 9.01 -23.14
C GLY A 287 -12.22 8.82 -24.65
N VAL A 288 -11.44 9.57 -25.44
CA VAL A 288 -11.22 9.33 -26.87
C VAL A 288 -9.98 8.46 -27.05
N SER A 289 -10.11 7.35 -27.77
CA SER A 289 -8.96 6.48 -28.06
C SER A 289 -8.10 7.03 -29.19
N PHE A 290 -6.80 6.77 -29.13
CA PHE A 290 -5.86 7.17 -30.17
C PHE A 290 -6.16 6.51 -31.52
N ALA A 291 -6.71 5.30 -31.53
CA ALA A 291 -7.20 4.64 -32.73
C ALA A 291 -8.35 5.39 -33.43
N ASN A 292 -9.15 6.15 -32.67
CA ASN A 292 -10.24 6.96 -33.21
C ASN A 292 -9.78 8.37 -33.63
N ASP A 293 -8.86 8.97 -32.87
CA ASP A 293 -8.30 10.29 -33.19
C ASP A 293 -6.81 10.32 -32.87
N THR A 294 -5.97 10.22 -33.92
CA THR A 294 -4.52 10.25 -33.75
C THR A 294 -3.98 11.64 -33.39
N SER A 295 -4.80 12.68 -33.41
CA SER A 295 -4.38 14.06 -33.09
C SER A 295 -4.34 14.36 -31.58
N ILE A 296 -4.87 13.45 -30.75
CA ILE A 296 -4.87 13.60 -29.29
C ILE A 296 -3.49 13.39 -28.65
N LEU A 297 -2.50 12.93 -29.43
CA LEU A 297 -1.11 12.76 -29.00
C LEU A 297 -0.16 13.59 -29.87
N SER A 298 0.83 14.22 -29.21
CA SER A 298 1.99 14.84 -29.86
C SER A 298 3.24 14.06 -29.53
N PHE A 299 4.12 13.81 -30.50
CA PHE A 299 5.27 12.92 -30.34
C PHE A 299 6.61 13.65 -30.31
N ASN A 300 7.51 13.20 -29.43
CA ASN A 300 8.94 13.52 -29.43
C ASN A 300 9.73 12.21 -29.26
N GLY A 301 10.26 11.68 -30.36
CA GLY A 301 10.82 10.33 -30.37
C GLY A 301 9.72 9.29 -30.16
N THR A 302 9.92 8.38 -29.20
CA THR A 302 8.92 7.36 -28.82
C THR A 302 8.06 7.77 -27.63
N THR A 303 8.15 9.03 -27.20
CA THR A 303 7.32 9.61 -26.15
C THR A 303 6.18 10.40 -26.76
N ALA A 304 4.96 10.05 -26.38
CA ALA A 304 3.75 10.81 -26.64
C ALA A 304 3.41 11.71 -25.45
N THR A 305 2.94 12.92 -25.74
CA THR A 305 2.30 13.82 -24.79
C THR A 305 0.84 13.97 -25.18
N ALA A 306 -0.07 13.74 -24.24
CA ALA A 306 -1.49 13.97 -24.45
C ALA A 306 -1.76 15.46 -24.65
N VAL A 307 -2.45 15.81 -25.73
CA VAL A 307 -2.80 17.20 -26.08
C VAL A 307 -4.33 17.35 -26.12
N PRO A 308 -4.85 18.57 -25.94
CA PRO A 308 -6.29 18.79 -26.05
C PRO A 308 -6.78 18.33 -27.43
N GLU A 309 -7.96 17.71 -27.47
CA GLU A 309 -8.66 17.47 -28.72
C GLU A 309 -8.79 18.78 -29.51
N PRO A 310 -8.58 18.76 -30.84
CA PRO A 310 -8.80 19.93 -31.66
C PRO A 310 -10.29 20.28 -31.62
N THR A 311 -10.68 21.14 -30.69
CA THR A 311 -12.08 21.54 -30.54
C THR A 311 -12.59 22.10 -31.86
N SER A 312 -13.75 21.61 -32.30
CA SER A 312 -14.40 22.02 -33.57
C SER A 312 -14.68 23.53 -33.66
N SER A 313 -14.50 24.27 -32.56
CA SER A 313 -14.49 25.74 -32.48
C SER A 313 -13.52 26.40 -33.45
N VAL A 314 -12.33 25.83 -33.68
CA VAL A 314 -11.34 26.38 -34.64
C VAL A 314 -11.86 26.24 -36.08
N MET A 315 -12.57 25.16 -36.38
CA MET A 315 -13.21 24.95 -37.68
C MET A 315 -14.41 25.88 -37.92
N ILE A 316 -15.22 26.18 -36.88
CA ILE A 316 -16.32 27.16 -37.00
C ILE A 316 -15.79 28.58 -37.21
N GLY A 317 -14.66 28.94 -36.55
CA GLY A 317 -14.00 30.24 -36.75
C GLY A 317 -13.52 30.45 -38.20
N LEU A 318 -12.97 29.40 -38.84
CA LEU A 318 -12.53 29.45 -40.24
C LEU A 318 -13.69 29.49 -41.24
N VAL A 319 -14.77 28.75 -40.99
CA VAL A 319 -15.99 28.83 -41.82
C VAL A 319 -16.65 30.22 -41.68
N GLY A 320 -16.70 30.79 -40.48
CA GLY A 320 -17.18 32.15 -40.23
C GLY A 320 -16.39 33.22 -40.99
N LEU A 321 -15.07 33.12 -41.02
CA LEU A 321 -14.19 34.00 -41.81
C LEU A 321 -14.40 33.84 -43.33
N GLY A 322 -14.64 32.61 -43.80
CA GLY A 322 -14.99 32.33 -45.20
C GLY A 322 -16.30 33.00 -45.64
N PHE A 323 -17.31 33.02 -44.78
CA PHE A 323 -18.59 33.71 -45.06
C PHE A 323 -18.49 35.24 -44.97
N ILE A 324 -17.64 35.78 -44.10
CA ILE A 324 -17.40 37.24 -44.01
C ILE A 324 -16.64 37.75 -45.24
N LEU A 325 -15.68 36.98 -45.75
CA LEU A 325 -14.93 37.34 -46.96
C LEU A 325 -15.77 37.24 -48.25
N ARG A 326 -16.79 36.37 -48.29
CA ARG A 326 -17.70 36.24 -49.44
C ARG A 326 -18.74 37.37 -49.52
N ARG A 327 -19.00 38.10 -48.44
CA ARG A 327 -19.95 39.24 -48.42
C ARG A 327 -19.33 40.56 -48.89
N ARG A 328 -18.02 40.61 -49.16
CA ARG A 328 -17.29 41.81 -49.59
C ARG A 328 -16.86 41.82 -51.06
N ARG A 329 -17.51 41.05 -51.93
CA ARG A 329 -17.37 41.16 -53.39
C ARG A 329 -18.70 41.53 -54.03
#